data_AF-A0A1W1BPI7-F1
#
_entry.id   AF-A0A1W1BPI7-F1
#
_cell.length_a   1.000
_cell.length_b   1.000
_cell.length_c   1.000
_cell.angle_alpha   90.00
_cell.angle_beta   90.00
_cell.angle_gamma   90.00
#
_symmetry.space_group_name_H-M   'P 1'
#
loop_
_entity.id
_entity.type
_entity.pdbx_description
1 polymer ?
#
loop_
_entity_poly.entity_id
_entity_poly.type
_entity_poly.pdbx_seq_one_letter_code
_entity_poly.pdbx_strand_id
1 'polypeptide(L)'
;MTAGLIYPNINHIIEYTVPTVFTKAEVKDLVKLNEVSSPKDYTLSWWDYGYPIWYYSDTSTLIDGGKHNNDNFIISKIMFSTSPTQVANLSRLAVETYVDSNYSIVANKLFSTKENPQKLLTALKSPDFKLPKKTRDVFLFMPYKMMRIFPTVGVFGNLDLRTGKRKRKIIFYPSSIAKQVGSTLQLQNGIVYDMAKGIVHIGSKEAKVNRFDIVDYRPDGKSVRESNVNHIDGTLCIVFMRTYNSFVVMDKETYNSAYVQMFMLDNHDKNLFELVVSSPYGKTYKIKK
;
A
#
# COMPACT_ATOMS: atom_id res chain seq x y z
N MET A 1 7.52 -46.08 -23.17
CA MET A 1 8.42 -44.89 -23.21
C MET A 1 7.64 -43.57 -23.11
N THR A 2 6.52 -43.42 -23.82
CA THR A 2 5.73 -42.17 -23.85
C THR A 2 5.07 -41.77 -22.51
N ALA A 3 4.63 -42.74 -21.69
CA ALA A 3 4.02 -42.47 -20.38
C ALA A 3 5.01 -41.92 -19.33
N GLY A 4 6.31 -42.26 -19.44
CA GLY A 4 7.34 -41.72 -18.54
C GLY A 4 7.65 -40.25 -18.80
N LEU A 5 7.45 -39.77 -20.03
CA LEU A 5 7.73 -38.39 -20.44
C LEU A 5 6.64 -37.40 -19.99
N ILE A 6 5.40 -37.87 -19.78
CA ILE A 6 4.29 -37.02 -19.31
C ILE A 6 4.19 -36.95 -17.78
N TYR A 7 4.82 -37.88 -17.05
CA TYR A 7 4.77 -37.97 -15.59
C TYR A 7 5.15 -36.65 -14.87
N PRO A 8 6.22 -35.92 -15.25
CA PRO A 8 6.52 -34.62 -14.64
C PRO A 8 5.42 -33.57 -14.82
N ASN A 9 4.72 -33.57 -15.96
CA ASN A 9 3.61 -32.64 -16.22
C ASN A 9 2.38 -32.98 -15.38
N ILE A 10 2.09 -34.28 -15.22
CA ILE A 10 0.98 -34.74 -14.38
C ILE A 10 1.25 -34.38 -12.92
N ASN A 11 2.46 -34.64 -12.41
CA ASN A 11 2.84 -34.24 -11.06
C ASN A 11 2.75 -32.73 -10.88
N HIS A 12 3.22 -31.95 -11.86
CA HIS A 12 3.09 -30.51 -11.83
C HIS A 12 1.62 -30.07 -11.72
N ILE A 13 0.71 -30.62 -12.54
CA ILE A 13 -0.71 -30.25 -12.50
C ILE A 13 -1.35 -30.61 -11.16
N ILE A 14 -1.02 -31.77 -10.58
CA ILE A 14 -1.55 -32.21 -9.29
C ILE A 14 -1.06 -31.30 -8.16
N GLU A 15 0.20 -30.87 -8.20
CA GLU A 15 0.81 -30.00 -7.19
C GLU A 15 0.45 -28.51 -7.38
N TYR A 16 0.12 -28.09 -8.61
CA TYR A 16 -0.17 -26.69 -8.97
C TYR A 16 -1.58 -26.25 -8.53
N THR A 17 -1.79 -26.26 -7.22
CA THR A 17 -2.99 -25.75 -6.57
C THR A 17 -2.87 -24.25 -6.33
N VAL A 18 -3.14 -23.45 -7.36
CA VAL A 18 -3.13 -21.98 -7.24
C VAL A 18 -4.48 -21.45 -6.75
N PRO A 19 -4.50 -20.53 -5.78
CA PRO A 19 -5.73 -19.87 -5.37
C PRO A 19 -6.24 -18.93 -6.46
N THR A 20 -7.52 -18.58 -6.40
CA THR A 20 -8.08 -17.52 -7.22
C THR A 20 -7.38 -16.18 -6.94
N VAL A 21 -7.38 -15.27 -7.92
CA VAL A 21 -6.78 -13.93 -7.81
C VAL A 21 -7.28 -13.23 -6.53
N PHE A 22 -8.60 -13.15 -6.37
CA PHE A 22 -9.27 -12.65 -5.17
C PHE A 22 -10.09 -13.77 -4.51
N THR A 23 -10.11 -13.76 -3.19
CA THR A 23 -10.96 -14.61 -2.36
C THR A 23 -12.38 -14.06 -2.34
N LYS A 24 -13.35 -14.88 -1.93
CA LYS A 24 -14.76 -14.46 -1.76
C LYS A 24 -14.89 -13.24 -0.84
N ALA A 25 -14.08 -13.15 0.21
CA ALA A 25 -14.14 -12.04 1.16
C ALA A 25 -13.62 -10.72 0.53
N GLU A 26 -12.53 -10.78 -0.24
CA GLU A 26 -11.99 -9.63 -0.98
C GLU A 26 -12.98 -9.14 -2.05
N VAL A 27 -13.64 -10.07 -2.76
CA VAL A 27 -14.69 -9.71 -3.73
C VAL A 27 -15.87 -9.01 -3.04
N LYS A 28 -16.26 -9.46 -1.84
CA LYS A 28 -17.35 -8.83 -1.08
C LYS A 28 -17.05 -7.37 -0.76
N ASP A 29 -15.80 -7.01 -0.51
CA ASP A 29 -15.42 -5.61 -0.26
C ASP A 29 -15.56 -4.75 -1.52
N LEU A 30 -15.21 -5.27 -2.70
CA LEU A 30 -15.40 -4.56 -3.96
C LEU A 30 -16.87 -4.46 -4.38
N VAL A 31 -17.68 -5.47 -4.08
CA VAL A 31 -19.13 -5.42 -4.30
C VAL A 31 -19.78 -4.35 -3.40
N LYS A 32 -19.37 -4.24 -2.13
CA LYS A 32 -19.81 -3.13 -1.25
C LYS A 32 -19.36 -1.77 -1.77
N LEU A 33 -18.19 -1.69 -2.40
CA LEU A 33 -17.75 -0.45 -3.04
C LEU A 33 -18.69 -0.08 -4.18
N ASN A 34 -19.10 -1.04 -5.02
CA ASN A 34 -20.07 -0.83 -6.10
C ASN A 34 -21.38 -0.19 -5.60
N GLU A 35 -21.87 -0.61 -4.42
CA GLU A 35 -23.10 -0.09 -3.82
C GLU A 35 -23.02 1.40 -3.46
N VAL A 36 -21.81 1.97 -3.33
CA VAL A 36 -21.58 3.37 -2.92
C VAL A 36 -20.80 4.19 -3.96
N SER A 37 -20.53 3.62 -5.12
CA SER A 37 -19.83 4.27 -6.24
C SER A 37 -20.69 4.31 -7.50
N SER A 38 -20.18 4.95 -8.54
CA SER A 38 -20.78 4.99 -9.87
C SER A 38 -19.74 4.70 -10.96
N PRO A 39 -20.15 4.31 -12.18
CA PRO A 39 -19.21 3.95 -13.25
C PRO A 39 -18.23 5.04 -13.69
N LYS A 40 -18.59 6.30 -13.44
CA LYS A 40 -17.73 7.46 -13.72
C LYS A 40 -16.64 7.68 -12.65
N ASP A 41 -16.76 7.04 -11.49
CA ASP A 41 -15.85 7.26 -10.37
C ASP A 41 -14.58 6.43 -10.54
N TYR A 42 -13.52 6.81 -9.82
CA TYR A 42 -12.23 6.14 -9.91
C TYR A 42 -11.81 5.49 -8.60
N THR A 43 -11.27 4.28 -8.68
CA THR A 43 -10.61 3.63 -7.54
C THR A 43 -9.13 3.47 -7.84
N LEU A 44 -8.31 4.10 -7.01
CA LEU A 44 -6.86 4.06 -7.11
C LEU A 44 -6.31 2.92 -6.25
N SER A 45 -5.58 2.01 -6.89
CA SER A 45 -4.81 0.95 -6.24
C SER A 45 -3.64 0.55 -7.14
N TRP A 46 -2.84 -0.42 -6.69
CA TRP A 46 -1.78 -0.98 -7.52
C TRP A 46 -2.33 -1.74 -8.72
N TRP A 47 -1.58 -1.81 -9.82
CA TRP A 47 -2.07 -2.32 -11.11
C TRP A 47 -2.50 -3.79 -11.07
N ASP A 48 -1.88 -4.61 -10.20
CA ASP A 48 -2.30 -6.00 -9.93
C ASP A 48 -3.79 -6.11 -9.58
N TYR A 49 -4.38 -5.03 -9.05
CA TYR A 49 -5.77 -4.97 -8.61
C TYR A 49 -6.69 -4.23 -9.58
N GLY A 50 -6.17 -3.64 -10.66
CA GLY A 50 -6.94 -2.78 -11.57
C GLY A 50 -8.13 -3.50 -12.20
N TYR A 51 -7.91 -4.62 -12.89
CA TYR A 51 -9.01 -5.38 -13.50
C TYR A 51 -10.03 -5.93 -12.49
N PRO A 52 -9.64 -6.54 -11.34
CA PRO A 52 -10.60 -6.93 -10.31
C PRO A 52 -11.43 -5.77 -9.78
N ILE A 53 -10.82 -4.61 -9.51
CA ILE A 53 -11.53 -3.41 -9.05
C ILE A 53 -12.55 -2.99 -10.11
N TRP A 54 -12.13 -2.82 -11.35
CA TRP A 54 -13.01 -2.45 -12.45
C TRP A 54 -14.18 -3.43 -12.59
N TYR A 55 -13.92 -4.74 -12.55
CA TYR A 55 -14.93 -5.76 -12.74
C TYR A 55 -15.95 -5.86 -11.59
N TYR A 56 -15.50 -5.81 -10.33
CA TYR A 56 -16.39 -6.05 -9.18
C TYR A 56 -16.98 -4.79 -8.55
N SER A 57 -16.34 -3.64 -8.72
CA SER A 57 -16.81 -2.35 -8.18
C SER A 57 -17.41 -1.42 -9.23
N ASP A 58 -17.30 -1.79 -10.51
CA ASP A 58 -17.70 -0.99 -11.67
C ASP A 58 -17.04 0.41 -11.72
N THR A 59 -15.97 0.65 -10.95
CA THR A 59 -15.23 1.92 -10.98
C THR A 59 -14.08 1.88 -11.98
N SER A 60 -13.75 3.03 -12.55
CA SER A 60 -12.58 3.18 -13.42
C SER A 60 -11.27 3.14 -12.63
N THR A 61 -10.17 2.76 -13.28
CA THR A 61 -8.84 2.67 -12.65
C THR A 61 -7.82 3.55 -13.37
N LEU A 62 -6.83 4.06 -12.63
CA LEU A 62 -5.73 4.82 -13.24
C LEU A 62 -4.69 3.90 -13.87
N ILE A 63 -4.43 2.75 -13.25
CA ILE A 63 -3.50 1.72 -13.73
C ILE A 63 -4.13 0.34 -13.54
N ASP A 64 -3.80 -0.57 -14.44
CA ASP A 64 -4.30 -1.94 -14.52
C ASP A 64 -3.30 -2.83 -15.27
N GLY A 65 -3.64 -4.11 -15.50
CA GLY A 65 -2.77 -5.06 -16.17
C GLY A 65 -2.45 -4.74 -17.64
N GLY A 66 -3.18 -3.83 -18.29
CA GLY A 66 -2.87 -3.31 -19.63
C GLY A 66 -2.21 -1.93 -19.62
N LYS A 67 -2.39 -1.16 -18.53
CA LYS A 67 -1.82 0.19 -18.34
C LYS A 67 -1.08 0.30 -17.02
N HIS A 68 0.20 -0.04 -17.01
CA HIS A 68 1.07 0.05 -15.82
C HIS A 68 2.45 0.62 -16.16
N ASN A 69 2.45 1.77 -16.85
CA ASN A 69 3.66 2.48 -17.29
C ASN A 69 4.10 3.54 -16.25
N ASN A 70 4.41 4.77 -16.70
CA ASN A 70 4.87 5.86 -15.83
C ASN A 70 3.82 6.25 -14.77
N ASP A 71 2.53 5.97 -14.98
CA ASP A 71 1.48 6.22 -13.98
C ASP A 71 1.62 5.37 -12.71
N ASN A 72 2.44 4.30 -12.73
CA ASN A 72 2.85 3.58 -11.52
C ASN A 72 3.52 4.50 -10.50
N PHE A 73 4.22 5.55 -10.97
CA PHE A 73 4.80 6.56 -10.11
C PHE A 73 3.74 7.21 -9.21
N ILE A 74 2.56 7.52 -9.76
CA ILE A 74 1.49 8.22 -9.04
C ILE A 74 0.97 7.35 -7.90
N ILE A 75 0.58 6.10 -8.19
CA ILE A 75 0.06 5.18 -7.17
C ILE A 75 1.13 4.89 -6.12
N SER A 76 2.36 4.61 -6.55
CA SER A 76 3.47 4.41 -5.62
C SER A 76 3.67 5.64 -4.72
N LYS A 77 3.64 6.84 -5.29
CA LYS A 77 3.82 8.08 -4.53
C LYS A 77 2.69 8.33 -3.54
N ILE A 78 1.44 8.01 -3.90
CA ILE A 78 0.28 8.06 -3.01
C ILE A 78 0.50 7.09 -1.84
N MET A 79 0.77 5.80 -2.13
CA MET A 79 0.88 4.76 -1.09
C MET A 79 2.06 4.98 -0.14
N PHE A 80 3.17 5.57 -0.63
CA PHE A 80 4.37 5.87 0.15
C PHE A 80 4.44 7.31 0.69
N SER A 81 3.43 8.15 0.47
CA SER A 81 3.44 9.52 0.98
C SER A 81 3.24 9.55 2.49
N THR A 82 4.02 10.40 3.17
CA THR A 82 3.86 10.68 4.61
C THR A 82 2.95 11.88 4.89
N SER A 83 2.34 12.47 3.86
CA SER A 83 1.46 13.63 3.97
C SER A 83 0.05 13.24 3.50
N PRO A 84 -0.92 13.13 4.42
CA PRO A 84 -2.32 12.87 4.07
C PRO A 84 -2.87 13.88 3.04
N THR A 85 -2.47 15.15 3.16
CA THR A 85 -2.81 16.20 2.19
C THR A 85 -2.26 15.91 0.80
N GLN A 86 -1.01 15.45 0.68
CA GLN A 86 -0.44 15.06 -0.61
C GLN A 86 -1.15 13.84 -1.21
N VAL A 87 -1.52 12.86 -0.38
CA VAL A 87 -2.31 11.70 -0.80
C VAL A 87 -3.63 12.17 -1.43
N ALA A 88 -4.40 13.00 -0.73
CA ALA A 88 -5.68 13.50 -1.22
C ALA A 88 -5.53 14.37 -2.49
N ASN A 89 -4.62 15.34 -2.45
CA ASN A 89 -4.40 16.27 -3.56
C ASN A 89 -3.89 15.56 -4.83
N LEU A 90 -2.90 14.66 -4.71
CA LEU A 90 -2.34 13.95 -5.86
C LEU A 90 -3.38 12.99 -6.47
N SER A 91 -4.17 12.33 -5.63
CA SER A 91 -5.22 11.42 -6.11
C SER A 91 -6.29 12.16 -6.93
N ARG A 92 -6.81 13.29 -6.41
CA ARG A 92 -7.76 14.15 -7.14
C ARG A 92 -7.15 14.68 -8.42
N LEU A 93 -5.98 15.31 -8.33
CA LEU A 93 -5.30 15.90 -9.48
C LEU A 93 -5.04 14.86 -10.57
N ALA A 94 -4.57 13.66 -10.20
CA ALA A 94 -4.26 12.62 -11.17
C ALA A 94 -5.51 12.15 -11.91
N VAL A 95 -6.62 11.91 -11.22
CA VAL A 95 -7.87 11.46 -11.84
C VAL A 95 -8.47 12.52 -12.75
N GLU A 96 -8.57 13.77 -12.30
CA GLU A 96 -9.13 14.84 -13.14
C GLU A 96 -8.23 15.08 -14.38
N THR A 97 -6.90 15.10 -14.20
CA THR A 97 -5.96 15.21 -15.33
C THR A 97 -6.09 14.03 -16.30
N TYR A 98 -6.33 12.82 -15.79
CA TYR A 98 -6.49 11.64 -16.64
C TYR A 98 -7.66 11.80 -17.59
N VAL A 99 -8.82 12.21 -17.06
CA VAL A 99 -10.03 12.38 -17.87
C VAL A 99 -9.92 13.61 -18.79
N ASP A 100 -9.45 14.75 -18.27
CA ASP A 100 -9.33 16.00 -19.04
C ASP A 100 -8.32 15.88 -20.20
N SER A 101 -7.34 14.99 -20.07
CA SER A 101 -6.34 14.73 -21.11
C SER A 101 -6.71 13.61 -22.09
N ASN A 102 -7.98 13.20 -22.12
CA ASN A 102 -8.47 12.08 -22.93
C ASN A 102 -7.67 10.80 -22.66
N TYR A 103 -7.50 10.46 -21.38
CA TYR A 103 -6.87 9.23 -20.90
C TYR A 103 -5.38 9.07 -21.25
N SER A 104 -4.65 10.19 -21.37
CA SER A 104 -3.20 10.18 -21.59
C SER A 104 -2.42 9.73 -20.34
N ILE A 105 -1.12 9.45 -20.49
CA ILE A 105 -0.25 9.10 -19.35
C ILE A 105 -0.10 10.33 -18.45
N VAL A 106 -0.72 10.29 -17.28
CA VAL A 106 -0.85 11.41 -16.35
C VAL A 106 0.50 11.85 -15.80
N ALA A 107 1.38 10.91 -15.47
CA ALA A 107 2.71 11.19 -14.96
C ALA A 107 3.52 12.04 -15.95
N ASN A 108 3.36 11.81 -17.26
CA ASN A 108 4.05 12.59 -18.29
C ASN A 108 3.50 14.01 -18.41
N LYS A 109 2.20 14.21 -18.14
CA LYS A 109 1.56 15.52 -18.13
C LYS A 109 1.93 16.33 -16.89
N LEU A 110 1.90 15.71 -15.71
CA LEU A 110 2.14 16.39 -14.44
C LEU A 110 3.62 16.61 -14.13
N PHE A 111 4.50 15.73 -14.58
CA PHE A 111 5.90 15.70 -14.16
C PHE A 111 6.86 15.77 -15.35
N SER A 112 6.76 16.85 -16.12
CA SER A 112 7.73 17.16 -17.18
C SER A 112 9.15 17.31 -16.62
N THR A 113 10.12 16.67 -17.24
CA THR A 113 11.55 16.77 -16.88
C THR A 113 12.17 18.12 -17.23
N LYS A 114 11.52 18.90 -18.11
CA LYS A 114 11.91 20.29 -18.41
C LYS A 114 11.58 21.22 -17.24
N GLU A 115 10.52 20.94 -16.52
CA GLU A 115 10.18 21.62 -15.27
C GLU A 115 10.84 20.90 -14.08
N ASN A 116 10.72 21.43 -12.86
CA ASN A 116 11.19 20.72 -11.67
C ASN A 116 10.02 19.94 -11.04
N PRO A 117 9.91 18.62 -11.23
CA PRO A 117 8.79 17.83 -10.71
C PRO A 117 8.67 17.91 -9.18
N GLN A 118 9.79 18.16 -8.49
CA GLN A 118 9.80 18.30 -7.05
C GLN A 118 9.03 19.52 -6.57
N LYS A 119 8.91 20.60 -7.38
CA LYS A 119 8.07 21.76 -7.04
C LYS A 119 6.61 21.36 -6.90
N LEU A 120 6.06 20.64 -7.88
CA LEU A 120 4.68 20.17 -7.83
C LEU A 120 4.47 19.19 -6.66
N LEU A 121 5.38 18.22 -6.49
CA LEU A 121 5.30 17.27 -5.38
C LEU A 121 5.30 17.97 -4.01
N THR A 122 6.11 19.01 -3.83
CA THR A 122 6.11 19.80 -2.61
C THR A 122 4.84 20.63 -2.46
N ALA A 123 4.38 21.30 -3.52
CA ALA A 123 3.15 22.09 -3.52
C ALA A 123 1.91 21.27 -3.15
N LEU A 124 1.84 20.01 -3.62
CA LEU A 124 0.75 19.09 -3.30
C LEU A 124 0.63 18.75 -1.80
N LYS A 125 1.64 19.04 -0.97
CA LYS A 125 1.54 18.87 0.49
C LYS A 125 0.73 20.00 1.16
N SER A 126 0.49 21.11 0.46
CA SER A 126 -0.23 22.26 1.01
C SER A 126 -1.75 22.01 1.04
N PRO A 127 -2.45 22.33 2.15
CA PRO A 127 -3.91 22.28 2.20
C PRO A 127 -4.54 23.25 1.19
N ASP A 128 -3.88 24.36 0.89
CA ASP A 128 -4.34 25.46 0.02
C ASP A 128 -4.04 25.23 -1.47
N PHE A 129 -3.45 24.09 -1.83
CA PHE A 129 -3.20 23.74 -3.22
C PHE A 129 -4.51 23.75 -4.01
N LYS A 130 -4.58 24.57 -5.06
CA LYS A 130 -5.77 24.72 -5.89
C LYS A 130 -5.94 23.49 -6.78
N LEU A 131 -6.92 22.66 -6.45
CA LEU A 131 -7.29 21.49 -7.22
C LEU A 131 -8.24 21.87 -8.37
N PRO A 132 -8.24 21.09 -9.47
CA PRO A 132 -9.30 21.18 -10.48
C PRO A 132 -10.67 20.91 -9.84
N LYS A 133 -11.73 21.38 -10.51
CA LYS A 133 -13.11 21.16 -10.06
C LYS A 133 -13.37 19.66 -9.96
N LYS A 134 -13.90 19.21 -8.81
CA LYS A 134 -14.34 17.82 -8.63
C LYS A 134 -15.48 17.50 -9.60
N THR A 135 -15.29 16.51 -10.47
CA THR A 135 -16.31 16.05 -11.42
C THR A 135 -16.82 14.63 -11.13
N ARG A 136 -16.08 13.87 -10.30
CA ARG A 136 -16.36 12.48 -9.93
C ARG A 136 -15.85 12.16 -8.52
N ASP A 137 -16.28 11.06 -7.94
CA ASP A 137 -15.68 10.54 -6.72
C ASP A 137 -14.39 9.78 -7.01
N VAL A 138 -13.49 9.79 -6.02
CA VAL A 138 -12.19 9.10 -6.08
C VAL A 138 -12.02 8.31 -4.81
N PHE A 139 -11.69 7.04 -4.94
CA PHE A 139 -11.48 6.10 -3.87
C PHE A 139 -10.03 5.63 -3.85
N LEU A 140 -9.52 5.29 -2.67
CA LEU A 140 -8.25 4.59 -2.46
C LEU A 140 -8.55 3.20 -1.93
N PHE A 141 -8.20 2.16 -2.69
CA PHE A 141 -8.32 0.78 -2.24
C PHE A 141 -6.95 0.26 -1.79
N MET A 142 -6.87 -0.17 -0.53
CA MET A 142 -5.65 -0.66 0.11
C MET A 142 -5.86 -2.11 0.57
N PRO A 143 -5.56 -3.10 -0.29
CA PRO A 143 -5.73 -4.51 0.07
C PRO A 143 -4.57 -5.02 0.92
N TYR A 144 -4.86 -5.93 1.85
CA TYR A 144 -3.87 -6.63 2.69
C TYR A 144 -2.77 -7.30 1.85
N LYS A 145 -3.16 -7.91 0.71
CA LYS A 145 -2.22 -8.57 -0.21
C LYS A 145 -1.12 -7.64 -0.73
N MET A 146 -1.36 -6.32 -0.79
CA MET A 146 -0.36 -5.35 -1.24
C MET A 146 0.86 -5.31 -0.32
N MET A 147 0.71 -5.69 0.96
CA MET A 147 1.81 -5.77 1.92
C MET A 147 2.98 -6.62 1.40
N ARG A 148 2.70 -7.73 0.70
CA ARG A 148 3.73 -8.65 0.19
C ARG A 148 4.58 -8.03 -0.92
N ILE A 149 3.97 -7.17 -1.73
CA ILE A 149 4.61 -6.51 -2.88
C ILE A 149 4.95 -5.04 -2.60
N PHE A 150 4.66 -4.55 -1.39
CA PHE A 150 4.80 -3.15 -1.03
C PHE A 150 6.19 -2.56 -1.30
N PRO A 151 7.31 -3.27 -1.01
CA PRO A 151 8.64 -2.77 -1.39
C PRO A 151 8.79 -2.54 -2.90
N THR A 152 8.23 -3.43 -3.73
CA THR A 152 8.24 -3.32 -5.20
C THR A 152 7.39 -2.15 -5.66
N VAL A 153 6.18 -1.97 -5.09
CA VAL A 153 5.35 -0.78 -5.33
C VAL A 153 6.17 0.48 -5.04
N GLY A 154 6.90 0.51 -3.93
CA GLY A 154 7.69 1.66 -3.50
C GLY A 154 8.83 2.05 -4.43
N VAL A 155 9.34 1.14 -5.27
CA VAL A 155 10.45 1.45 -6.20
C VAL A 155 10.09 2.61 -7.12
N PHE A 156 8.86 2.66 -7.63
CA PHE A 156 8.44 3.65 -8.62
C PHE A 156 8.40 5.08 -8.06
N GLY A 157 7.78 5.28 -6.89
CA GLY A 157 7.64 6.59 -6.24
C GLY A 157 8.91 7.04 -5.49
N ASN A 158 9.88 6.15 -5.34
CA ASN A 158 11.18 6.38 -4.72
C ASN A 158 12.27 6.79 -5.74
N LEU A 159 11.85 7.32 -6.89
CA LEU A 159 12.75 7.86 -7.92
C LEU A 159 12.83 9.38 -7.84
N ASP A 160 14.03 9.90 -8.01
CA ASP A 160 14.25 11.27 -8.43
C ASP A 160 13.92 11.39 -9.91
N LEU A 161 12.83 12.10 -10.24
CA LEU A 161 12.30 12.18 -11.60
C LEU A 161 13.20 12.93 -12.59
N ARG A 162 14.24 13.64 -12.12
CA ARG A 162 15.22 14.31 -12.99
C ARG A 162 16.39 13.40 -13.33
N THR A 163 16.81 12.58 -12.37
CA THR A 163 18.05 11.78 -12.48
C THR A 163 17.79 10.28 -12.68
N GLY A 164 16.56 9.80 -12.45
CA GLY A 164 16.22 8.38 -12.41
C GLY A 164 16.81 7.63 -11.22
N LYS A 165 17.55 8.31 -10.32
CA LYS A 165 18.20 7.66 -9.18
C LYS A 165 17.21 7.43 -8.04
N ARG A 166 17.41 6.34 -7.32
CA ARG A 166 16.66 6.01 -6.10
C ARG A 166 16.94 7.05 -5.00
N LYS A 167 15.88 7.56 -4.35
CA LYS A 167 15.99 8.58 -3.28
C LYS A 167 16.48 8.00 -1.95
N ARG A 168 15.93 6.85 -1.54
CA ARG A 168 16.33 6.19 -0.29
C ARG A 168 16.32 4.67 -0.40
N LYS A 169 16.95 3.96 0.54
CA LYS A 169 16.74 2.52 0.71
C LYS A 169 15.47 2.31 1.55
N ILE A 170 14.44 1.70 0.98
CA ILE A 170 13.21 1.34 1.70
C ILE A 170 13.48 0.09 2.54
N ILE A 171 13.14 0.14 3.82
CA ILE A 171 13.12 -1.01 4.72
C ILE A 171 11.66 -1.32 5.00
N PHE A 172 11.23 -2.50 4.57
CA PHE A 172 9.88 -3.03 4.82
C PHE A 172 9.93 -4.54 4.69
N TYR A 173 9.93 -5.23 5.82
CA TYR A 173 10.13 -6.68 5.94
C TYR A 173 8.93 -7.31 6.64
N PRO A 174 7.86 -7.65 5.91
CA PRO A 174 6.79 -8.46 6.46
C PRO A 174 7.30 -9.89 6.68
N SER A 175 7.03 -10.44 7.86
CA SER A 175 7.34 -11.81 8.22
C SER A 175 6.29 -12.34 9.20
N SER A 176 6.46 -13.57 9.66
CA SER A 176 5.68 -14.13 10.76
C SER A 176 6.60 -14.56 11.89
N ILE A 177 6.05 -14.71 13.08
CA ILE A 177 6.80 -15.20 14.24
C ILE A 177 7.10 -16.68 14.01
N ALA A 178 8.38 -17.04 14.01
CA ALA A 178 8.84 -18.41 13.91
C ALA A 178 8.97 -19.06 15.30
N LYS A 179 9.55 -18.33 16.24
CA LYS A 179 9.77 -18.80 17.61
C LYS A 179 9.84 -17.61 18.58
N GLN A 180 9.40 -17.83 19.81
CA GLN A 180 9.63 -16.93 20.93
C GLN A 180 10.41 -17.67 22.04
N VAL A 181 11.46 -17.04 22.55
CA VAL A 181 12.22 -17.53 23.72
C VAL A 181 12.40 -16.35 24.68
N GLY A 182 11.65 -16.36 25.79
CA GLY A 182 11.63 -15.25 26.72
C GLY A 182 11.19 -13.94 26.05
N SER A 183 12.04 -12.90 26.14
CA SER A 183 11.83 -11.60 25.49
C SER A 183 12.27 -11.55 24.02
N THR A 184 12.82 -12.62 23.48
CA THR A 184 13.37 -12.65 22.13
C THR A 184 12.39 -13.31 21.15
N LEU A 185 12.02 -12.57 20.11
CA LEU A 185 11.21 -13.05 18.99
C LEU A 185 12.10 -13.31 17.77
N GLN A 186 12.06 -14.53 17.25
CA GLN A 186 12.68 -14.89 15.98
C GLN A 186 11.62 -14.94 14.88
N LEU A 187 11.85 -14.21 13.80
CA LEU A 187 10.97 -14.16 12.63
C LEU A 187 11.40 -15.18 11.56
N GLN A 188 10.47 -15.61 10.71
CA GLN A 188 10.74 -16.59 9.65
C GLN A 188 11.80 -16.13 8.64
N ASN A 189 11.96 -14.82 8.46
CA ASN A 189 12.99 -14.26 7.58
C ASN A 189 14.37 -14.10 8.25
N GLY A 190 14.57 -14.66 9.45
CA GLY A 190 15.82 -14.62 10.20
C GLY A 190 16.05 -13.33 11.00
N ILE A 191 15.14 -12.35 10.94
CA ILE A 191 15.19 -11.17 11.81
C ILE A 191 14.90 -11.59 13.25
N VAL A 192 15.65 -11.04 14.20
CA VAL A 192 15.45 -11.27 15.63
C VAL A 192 15.11 -9.95 16.31
N TYR A 193 14.08 -9.93 17.14
CA TYR A 193 13.68 -8.77 17.92
C TYR A 193 13.76 -9.07 19.42
N ASP A 194 14.63 -8.36 20.13
CA ASP A 194 14.71 -8.36 21.58
C ASP A 194 13.71 -7.33 22.12
N MET A 195 12.56 -7.81 22.60
CA MET A 195 11.46 -6.98 23.11
C MET A 195 11.84 -6.22 24.39
N ALA A 196 12.71 -6.79 25.22
CA ALA A 196 13.12 -6.16 26.48
C ALA A 196 14.06 -4.98 26.21
N LYS A 197 14.96 -5.13 25.24
CA LYS A 197 15.87 -4.05 24.83
C LYS A 197 15.30 -3.12 23.78
N GLY A 198 14.25 -3.51 23.07
CA GLY A 198 13.71 -2.75 21.94
C GLY A 198 14.69 -2.68 20.75
N ILE A 199 15.45 -3.76 20.50
CA ILE A 199 16.49 -3.83 19.45
C ILE A 199 16.14 -4.93 18.45
N VAL A 200 16.30 -4.63 17.17
CA VAL A 200 16.17 -5.59 16.06
C VAL A 200 17.54 -5.93 15.51
N HIS A 201 17.80 -7.22 15.30
CA HIS A 201 18.94 -7.75 14.59
C HIS A 201 18.53 -8.21 13.19
N ILE A 202 19.17 -7.64 12.16
CA ILE A 202 18.97 -7.98 10.74
C ILE A 202 20.32 -8.42 10.17
N GLY A 203 20.53 -9.73 10.09
CA GLY A 203 21.86 -10.29 9.82
C GLY A 203 22.84 -9.89 10.94
N SER A 204 23.96 -9.28 10.58
CA SER A 204 24.97 -8.79 11.54
C SER A 204 24.70 -7.38 12.08
N LYS A 205 23.67 -6.69 11.58
CA LYS A 205 23.36 -5.31 11.98
C LYS A 205 22.31 -5.28 13.08
N GLU A 206 22.48 -4.38 14.03
CA GLU A 206 21.47 -4.05 15.03
C GLU A 206 20.89 -2.65 14.79
N ALA A 207 19.62 -2.46 15.17
CA ALA A 207 18.95 -1.18 15.11
C ALA A 207 17.91 -1.04 16.24
N LYS A 208 17.85 0.14 16.85
CA LYS A 208 16.86 0.49 17.87
C LYS A 208 15.48 0.68 17.23
N VAL A 209 14.45 0.18 17.91
CA VAL A 209 13.05 0.34 17.54
C VAL A 209 12.49 1.61 18.15
N ASN A 210 11.94 2.48 17.31
CA ASN A 210 11.26 3.69 17.72
C ASN A 210 9.86 3.42 18.26
N ARG A 211 9.02 2.82 17.42
CA ARG A 211 7.66 2.44 17.77
C ARG A 211 7.43 0.96 17.57
N PHE A 212 6.69 0.37 18.49
CA PHE A 212 6.14 -0.95 18.37
C PHE A 212 4.62 -0.88 18.55
N ASP A 213 3.89 -1.13 17.47
CA ASP A 213 2.43 -1.15 17.45
C ASP A 213 1.94 -2.58 17.30
N ILE A 214 0.93 -2.95 18.08
CA ILE A 214 0.18 -4.20 17.93
C ILE A 214 -1.22 -3.83 17.45
N VAL A 215 -1.67 -4.49 16.39
CA VAL A 215 -2.99 -4.23 15.78
C VAL A 215 -3.76 -5.53 15.64
N ASP A 216 -4.99 -5.51 16.16
CA ASP A 216 -5.96 -6.59 16.07
C ASP A 216 -7.17 -6.12 15.25
N TYR A 217 -7.46 -6.81 14.15
CA TYR A 217 -8.64 -6.59 13.30
C TYR A 217 -9.79 -7.48 13.73
N ARG A 218 -10.95 -6.85 13.91
CA ARG A 218 -12.22 -7.52 14.14
C ARG A 218 -12.87 -7.91 12.80
N PRO A 219 -13.77 -8.91 12.78
CA PRO A 219 -14.47 -9.30 11.56
C PRO A 219 -15.30 -8.18 10.91
N ASP A 220 -15.71 -7.17 11.68
CA ASP A 220 -16.43 -5.98 11.21
C ASP A 220 -15.51 -4.92 10.59
N GLY A 221 -14.21 -5.18 10.49
CA GLY A 221 -13.21 -4.30 9.91
C GLY A 221 -12.70 -3.19 10.85
N LYS A 222 -13.18 -3.11 12.09
CA LYS A 222 -12.60 -2.21 13.11
C LYS A 222 -11.32 -2.82 13.65
N SER A 223 -10.36 -1.97 14.05
CA SER A 223 -9.16 -2.43 14.72
C SER A 223 -9.02 -1.91 16.15
N VAL A 224 -8.30 -2.67 16.97
CA VAL A 224 -7.76 -2.23 18.26
C VAL A 224 -6.27 -2.09 18.09
N ARG A 225 -5.71 -0.97 18.52
CA ARG A 225 -4.28 -0.67 18.44
C ARG A 225 -3.70 -0.40 19.81
N GLU A 226 -2.62 -1.10 20.12
CA GLU A 226 -1.74 -0.82 21.25
C GLU A 226 -0.44 -0.24 20.70
N SER A 227 -0.02 0.92 21.20
CA SER A 227 1.13 1.66 20.67
C SER A 227 2.14 1.93 21.78
N ASN A 228 3.38 1.51 21.59
CA ASN A 228 4.49 1.79 22.51
C ASN A 228 5.64 2.50 21.79
N VAL A 229 6.27 3.46 22.48
CA VAL A 229 7.52 4.08 22.06
C VAL A 229 8.64 3.44 22.87
N ASN A 230 9.57 2.75 22.19
CA ASN A 230 10.67 2.06 22.86
C ASN A 230 11.91 2.97 22.95
N HIS A 231 12.41 3.45 21.80
CA HIS A 231 13.55 4.36 21.73
C HIS A 231 13.23 5.60 20.91
N ILE A 232 13.24 6.79 21.51
CA ILE A 232 12.90 8.02 20.76
C ILE A 232 13.87 8.28 19.58
N ASP A 233 15.13 7.85 19.73
CA ASP A 233 16.20 7.89 18.74
C ASP A 233 16.24 6.65 17.82
N GLY A 234 15.31 5.71 17.99
CA GLY A 234 15.19 4.52 17.15
C GLY A 234 15.00 4.85 15.68
N THR A 235 15.54 4.01 14.79
CA THR A 235 15.52 4.21 13.33
C THR A 235 14.51 3.32 12.61
N LEU A 236 14.06 2.25 13.28
CA LEU A 236 13.06 1.30 12.76
C LEU A 236 11.75 1.42 13.54
N CYS A 237 10.65 1.05 12.91
CA CYS A 237 9.37 0.84 13.55
C CYS A 237 8.90 -0.60 13.29
N ILE A 238 8.03 -1.09 14.17
CA ILE A 238 7.44 -2.41 14.06
C ILE A 238 5.92 -2.28 14.15
N VAL A 239 5.22 -2.98 13.27
CA VAL A 239 3.78 -3.24 13.39
C VAL A 239 3.56 -4.75 13.42
N PHE A 240 2.98 -5.24 14.51
CA PHE A 240 2.51 -6.62 14.62
C PHE A 240 1.01 -6.67 14.40
N MET A 241 0.59 -7.12 13.22
CA MET A 241 -0.81 -7.33 12.87
C MET A 241 -1.21 -8.75 13.32
N ARG A 242 -1.67 -8.87 14.57
CA ARG A 242 -1.86 -10.15 15.27
C ARG A 242 -2.88 -11.04 14.58
N THR A 243 -3.96 -10.49 14.02
CA THR A 243 -4.97 -11.23 13.23
C THR A 243 -4.38 -12.04 12.09
N TYR A 244 -3.26 -11.60 11.50
CA TYR A 244 -2.61 -12.30 10.38
C TYR A 244 -1.31 -13.00 10.78
N ASN A 245 -0.95 -12.99 12.07
CA ASN A 245 0.40 -13.32 12.54
C ASN A 245 1.50 -12.64 11.69
N SER A 246 1.27 -11.38 11.30
CA SER A 246 2.17 -10.63 10.42
C SER A 246 2.94 -9.59 11.20
N PHE A 247 4.25 -9.82 11.31
CA PHE A 247 5.19 -8.97 12.00
C PHE A 247 6.01 -8.20 10.97
N VAL A 248 5.85 -6.87 10.93
CA VAL A 248 6.43 -6.03 9.88
C VAL A 248 7.45 -5.07 10.46
N VAL A 249 8.72 -5.22 10.08
CA VAL A 249 9.81 -4.32 10.46
C VAL A 249 10.06 -3.32 9.32
N MET A 250 10.10 -2.03 9.61
CA MET A 250 10.20 -0.99 8.58
C MET A 250 10.98 0.25 9.03
N ASP A 251 11.45 1.08 8.09
CA ASP A 251 12.00 2.41 8.41
C ASP A 251 10.91 3.40 8.81
N LYS A 252 11.29 4.48 9.54
CA LYS A 252 10.35 5.52 10.00
C LYS A 252 9.58 6.21 8.88
N GLU A 253 10.19 6.45 7.73
CA GLU A 253 9.49 7.14 6.64
C GLU A 253 8.41 6.23 6.05
N THR A 254 8.72 4.94 5.87
CA THR A 254 7.76 3.92 5.44
C THR A 254 6.67 3.69 6.48
N TYR A 255 6.98 3.71 7.78
CA TYR A 255 5.97 3.64 8.84
C TYR A 255 4.93 4.77 8.75
N ASN A 256 5.37 5.98 8.40
CA ASN A 256 4.48 7.13 8.26
C ASN A 256 3.76 7.18 6.90
N SER A 257 3.96 6.19 6.03
CA SER A 257 3.31 6.16 4.72
C SER A 257 1.80 5.96 4.80
N ALA A 258 1.08 6.44 3.78
CA ALA A 258 -0.37 6.33 3.67
C ALA A 258 -0.86 4.89 3.84
N TYR A 259 -0.21 3.91 3.21
CA TYR A 259 -0.61 2.51 3.35
C TYR A 259 -0.44 2.00 4.80
N VAL A 260 0.70 2.28 5.44
CA VAL A 260 0.90 1.82 6.82
C VAL A 260 -0.05 2.53 7.79
N GLN A 261 -0.18 3.86 7.68
CA GLN A 261 -1.04 4.63 8.57
C GLN A 261 -2.51 4.29 8.35
N MET A 262 -3.01 4.39 7.12
CA MET A 262 -4.44 4.24 6.84
C MET A 262 -4.86 2.77 6.89
N PHE A 263 -4.17 1.88 6.18
CA PHE A 263 -4.52 0.47 6.19
C PHE A 263 -4.07 -0.21 7.50
N MET A 264 -2.76 -0.32 7.75
CA MET A 264 -2.23 -1.19 8.83
C MET A 264 -2.56 -0.70 10.25
N LEU A 265 -2.64 0.62 10.46
CA LEU A 265 -2.81 1.23 11.80
C LEU A 265 -4.18 1.88 12.01
N ASP A 266 -5.07 1.82 11.00
CA ASP A 266 -6.37 2.49 10.98
C ASP A 266 -6.34 3.98 11.34
N ASN A 267 -5.27 4.67 10.91
CA ASN A 267 -5.00 6.06 11.19
C ASN A 267 -5.10 6.89 9.90
N HIS A 268 -6.21 7.60 9.73
CA HIS A 268 -6.44 8.47 8.58
C HIS A 268 -6.99 9.83 9.01
N ASP A 269 -6.72 10.85 8.20
CA ASP A 269 -7.29 12.19 8.39
C ASP A 269 -8.76 12.20 7.94
N LYS A 270 -9.68 12.29 8.90
CA LYS A 270 -11.13 12.29 8.66
C LYS A 270 -11.64 13.51 7.90
N ASN A 271 -10.87 14.58 7.81
CA ASN A 271 -11.22 15.76 7.00
C ASN A 271 -10.91 15.53 5.53
N LEU A 272 -9.98 14.63 5.21
CA LEU A 272 -9.55 14.33 3.84
C LEU A 272 -10.13 13.03 3.31
N PHE A 273 -10.40 12.06 4.18
CA PHE A 273 -10.82 10.72 3.81
C PHE A 273 -12.06 10.27 4.60
N GLU A 274 -12.92 9.53 3.92
CA GLU A 274 -14.05 8.82 4.50
C GLU A 274 -13.85 7.31 4.28
N LEU A 275 -13.82 6.53 5.36
CA LEU A 275 -13.76 5.07 5.26
C LEU A 275 -15.12 4.53 4.83
N VAL A 276 -15.20 3.97 3.62
CA VAL A 276 -16.47 3.48 3.03
C VAL A 276 -16.59 1.96 3.09
N VAL A 277 -15.47 1.25 2.97
CA VAL A 277 -15.40 -0.20 3.12
C VAL A 277 -14.23 -0.53 4.03
N SER A 278 -14.48 -1.35 5.06
CA SER A 278 -13.44 -1.84 5.96
C SER A 278 -13.63 -3.32 6.23
N SER A 279 -12.56 -4.08 6.07
CA SER A 279 -12.49 -5.49 6.46
C SER A 279 -11.04 -5.84 6.81
N PRO A 280 -10.80 -7.06 7.36
CA PRO A 280 -9.45 -7.58 7.48
C PRO A 280 -8.73 -7.81 6.12
N TYR A 281 -9.41 -7.73 4.98
CA TYR A 281 -8.81 -8.03 3.67
C TYR A 281 -8.46 -6.77 2.88
N GLY A 282 -9.11 -5.64 3.19
CA GLY A 282 -8.81 -4.37 2.58
C GLY A 282 -9.58 -3.22 3.21
N LYS A 283 -9.13 -2.01 2.92
CA LYS A 283 -9.84 -0.78 3.26
C LYS A 283 -9.99 0.10 2.03
N THR A 284 -11.18 0.67 1.88
CA THR A 284 -11.47 1.65 0.83
C THR A 284 -11.82 2.98 1.45
N TYR A 285 -11.13 4.02 1.01
CA TYR A 285 -11.34 5.40 1.47
C TYR A 285 -11.81 6.27 0.32
N LYS A 286 -12.95 6.95 0.49
CA LYS A 286 -13.39 8.03 -0.40
C LYS A 286 -12.63 9.31 -0.08
N ILE A 287 -12.15 10.00 -1.10
CA ILE A 287 -11.44 11.28 -0.97
C ILE A 287 -12.47 12.41 -0.95
N LYS A 288 -12.40 13.25 0.08
CA LYS A 288 -13.34 14.38 0.29
C LYS A 288 -13.02 15.61 -0.55
N LYS A 289 -11.74 15.81 -0.90
CA LYS A 289 -11.26 16.91 -1.76
C LYS A 289 -11.69 16.76 -3.21
#